data_AF-A0A0D6L5W6-F1
#
_entry.id   AF-A0A0D6L5W6-F1
#
_cell.length_a   1.000
_cell.length_b   1.000
_cell.length_c   1.000
_cell.angle_alpha   90.00
_cell.angle_beta   90.00
_cell.angle_gamma   90.00
#
_symmetry.space_group_name_H-M   'P 1'
#
loop_
_entity.id
_entity.type
_entity.pdbx_description
1 polymer ?
#
loop_
_entity_poly.entity_id
_entity_poly.type
_entity_poly.pdbx_seq_one_letter_code
_entity_poly.pdbx_strand_id
1 'polypeptide(L)'
;MCDADSGCVPKGCSIDQNNRIGCGYFRLNIYQFRQCYQPGKKEDEDEEIAWINCAEDYHCSAECIRVLGSRFRVKCYGKSDCETLARIHDGGANGCRDRNTAFYWKKVRDICGASCNKPIFVRH
;
A
#
# COMPACT_ATOMS: atom_id res chain seq x y z
N MET A 1 1.98 -8.36 0.32
CA MET A 1 0.94 -7.32 0.16
C MET A 1 0.19 -7.58 -1.14
N CYS A 2 0.84 -7.45 -2.31
CA CYS A 2 0.28 -7.80 -3.62
C CYS A 2 -0.53 -9.13 -3.63
N ASP A 3 0.09 -10.24 -3.21
CA ASP A 3 -0.61 -11.53 -3.10
C ASP A 3 -1.79 -11.52 -2.12
N ALA A 4 -1.65 -10.80 -1.00
CA ALA A 4 -2.68 -10.70 0.02
C ALA A 4 -3.90 -9.89 -0.45
N ASP A 5 -3.69 -8.90 -1.31
CA ASP A 5 -4.68 -7.90 -1.75
C ASP A 5 -5.43 -8.36 -2.98
N SER A 6 -4.70 -8.95 -3.94
CA SER A 6 -5.23 -9.29 -5.24
C SER A 6 -4.85 -10.69 -5.72
N GLY A 7 -3.96 -11.42 -5.04
CA GLY A 7 -3.27 -12.57 -5.64
C GLY A 7 -2.20 -12.13 -6.65
N CYS A 8 -1.71 -10.91 -6.48
CA CYS A 8 -0.76 -10.22 -7.32
C CYS A 8 -1.12 -10.17 -8.81
N VAL A 9 -2.37 -9.77 -9.08
CA VAL A 9 -2.92 -9.56 -10.42
C VAL A 9 -3.77 -8.28 -10.46
N PRO A 10 -3.92 -7.62 -11.62
CA PRO A 10 -4.72 -6.40 -11.77
C PRO A 10 -6.22 -6.78 -11.71
N LYS A 11 -6.90 -6.48 -10.59
CA LYS A 11 -8.28 -6.92 -10.31
C LYS A 11 -9.36 -5.89 -10.59
N GLY A 12 -9.02 -4.74 -11.17
CA GLY A 12 -9.97 -3.63 -11.22
C GLY A 12 -10.29 -3.10 -9.81
N CYS A 13 -11.31 -2.24 -9.76
CA CYS A 13 -11.80 -1.65 -8.52
C CYS A 13 -12.89 -2.51 -7.89
N SER A 14 -12.83 -2.66 -6.57
CA SER A 14 -13.92 -3.25 -5.79
C SER A 14 -14.04 -2.60 -4.42
N ILE A 15 -15.23 -2.71 -3.83
CA ILE A 15 -15.52 -2.24 -2.48
C ILE A 15 -15.25 -3.38 -1.49
N ASP A 16 -14.57 -3.08 -0.38
CA ASP A 16 -14.35 -4.02 0.72
C ASP A 16 -15.57 -4.11 1.67
N GLN A 17 -15.50 -5.02 2.65
CA GLN A 17 -16.56 -5.21 3.66
C GLN A 17 -16.83 -3.97 4.55
N ASN A 18 -15.98 -2.95 4.48
CA ASN A 18 -16.09 -1.70 5.24
C ASN A 18 -16.49 -0.51 4.34
N ASN A 19 -17.01 -0.80 3.14
CA ASN A 19 -17.42 0.18 2.15
C ASN A 19 -16.28 1.08 1.63
N ARG A 20 -15.04 0.57 1.61
CA ARG A 20 -13.85 1.27 1.07
C ARG A 20 -13.55 0.75 -0.33
N ILE A 21 -13.37 1.67 -1.28
CA ILE A 21 -12.98 1.34 -2.65
C ILE A 21 -11.44 1.21 -2.77
N GLY A 22 -10.98 0.17 -3.45
CA GLY A 22 -9.57 -0.03 -3.77
C GLY A 22 -9.39 -0.77 -5.10
N CYS A 23 -8.33 -0.44 -5.84
CA CYS A 23 -8.11 -0.91 -7.21
C CYS A 23 -6.78 -1.68 -7.39
N GLY A 24 -6.73 -2.51 -8.42
CA GLY A 24 -5.53 -3.16 -8.95
C GLY A 24 -4.74 -4.03 -7.98
N TYR A 25 -3.41 -4.06 -8.18
CA TYR A 25 -2.51 -5.04 -7.57
C TYR A 25 -2.52 -5.03 -6.04
N PHE A 26 -2.65 -3.85 -5.44
CA PHE A 26 -2.56 -3.67 -3.99
C PHE A 26 -3.85 -3.15 -3.37
N ARG A 27 -4.98 -3.16 -4.11
CA ARG A 27 -6.23 -2.50 -3.66
C ARG A 27 -5.98 -1.05 -3.21
N LEU A 28 -5.14 -0.33 -3.96
CA LEU A 28 -4.78 1.05 -3.68
C LEU A 28 -6.03 1.91 -3.72
N ASN A 29 -6.25 2.76 -2.71
CA ASN A 29 -7.35 3.72 -2.72
C ASN A 29 -6.91 5.11 -3.20
N ILE A 30 -7.87 5.94 -3.65
CA ILE A 30 -7.57 7.27 -4.21
C ILE A 30 -6.88 8.21 -3.20
N TYR A 31 -7.17 8.08 -1.90
CA TYR A 31 -6.52 8.90 -0.88
C TYR A 31 -5.03 8.55 -0.74
N GLN A 32 -4.68 7.27 -0.82
CA GLN A 32 -3.30 6.81 -0.85
C GLN A 32 -2.58 7.32 -2.10
N PHE A 33 -3.23 7.26 -3.27
CA PHE A 33 -2.70 7.81 -4.51
C PHE A 33 -2.37 9.31 -4.38
N ARG A 34 -3.28 10.10 -3.81
CA ARG A 34 -3.03 11.51 -3.48
C ARG A 34 -1.85 11.69 -2.54
N GLN A 35 -1.73 10.86 -1.51
CA GLN A 35 -0.67 10.96 -0.50
C GLN A 35 0.71 10.50 -0.99
N CYS A 36 0.77 9.70 -2.05
CA CYS A 36 2.02 9.32 -2.73
C CYS A 36 2.35 10.23 -3.91
N TYR A 37 1.72 11.41 -3.99
CA TYR A 37 1.97 12.44 -5.00
C TYR A 37 1.50 12.06 -6.41
N GLN A 38 0.48 11.21 -6.52
CA GLN A 38 -0.22 10.91 -7.77
C GLN A 38 0.73 10.48 -8.92
N PRO A 39 1.59 9.47 -8.72
CA PRO A 39 2.60 9.09 -9.69
C PRO A 39 1.99 8.73 -11.04
N GLY A 40 2.59 9.22 -12.12
CA GLY A 40 2.16 8.96 -13.49
C GLY A 40 1.00 9.83 -13.99
N LYS A 41 0.33 10.59 -13.11
CA LYS A 41 -0.76 11.49 -13.49
C LYS A 41 -0.25 12.60 -14.41
N LYS A 42 -0.92 12.82 -15.54
CA LYS A 42 -0.66 13.96 -16.44
C LYS A 42 -1.41 15.22 -15.97
N GLU A 43 -0.95 16.39 -16.40
CA GLU A 43 -1.49 17.70 -15.97
C GLU A 43 -3.02 17.79 -16.15
N ASP A 44 -3.51 17.43 -17.34
CA ASP A 44 -4.94 17.47 -17.71
C ASP A 44 -5.68 16.12 -17.51
N GLU A 45 -5.04 15.11 -16.94
CA GLU A 45 -5.68 13.81 -16.71
C GLU A 45 -6.59 13.87 -15.48
N ASP A 46 -7.77 13.25 -15.58
CA ASP A 46 -8.66 13.07 -14.45
C ASP A 46 -7.97 12.23 -13.35
N GLU A 47 -8.14 12.63 -12.10
CA GLU A 47 -7.47 11.98 -10.97
C GLU A 47 -7.95 10.54 -10.75
N GLU A 48 -9.23 10.25 -10.96
CA GLU A 48 -9.78 8.91 -10.80
C GLU A 48 -9.22 7.99 -11.88
N ILE A 49 -9.13 8.48 -13.12
CA ILE A 49 -8.48 7.76 -14.22
C ILE A 49 -7.00 7.48 -13.90
N ALA A 50 -6.25 8.50 -13.47
CA ALA A 50 -4.83 8.35 -13.15
C ALA A 50 -4.60 7.38 -11.98
N TRP A 51 -5.44 7.44 -10.95
CA TRP A 51 -5.40 6.53 -9.81
C TRP A 51 -5.62 5.08 -10.26
N ILE A 52 -6.67 4.82 -11.05
CA ILE A 52 -6.97 3.48 -11.55
C ILE A 52 -5.81 2.98 -12.41
N ASN A 53 -5.33 3.78 -13.35
CA ASN A 53 -4.18 3.43 -14.20
C ASN A 53 -2.95 3.05 -13.36
N CYS A 54 -2.62 3.84 -12.34
CA CYS A 54 -1.50 3.55 -11.46
C CYS A 54 -1.75 2.31 -10.58
N ALA A 55 -2.98 2.10 -10.11
CA ALA A 55 -3.33 0.95 -9.27
C ALA A 55 -3.26 -0.37 -10.06
N GLU A 56 -3.66 -0.35 -11.33
CA GLU A 56 -3.59 -1.48 -12.27
C GLU A 56 -2.16 -1.68 -12.85
N ASP A 57 -1.21 -0.79 -12.58
CA ASP A 57 0.21 -0.98 -12.91
C ASP A 57 0.99 -1.41 -11.66
N TYR A 58 1.67 -2.56 -11.73
CA TYR A 58 2.39 -3.11 -10.57
C TYR A 58 3.49 -2.17 -10.08
N HIS A 59 4.26 -1.56 -10.99
CA HIS A 59 5.40 -0.74 -10.63
C HIS A 59 4.96 0.60 -10.04
N CYS A 60 3.96 1.25 -10.63
CA CYS A 60 3.39 2.50 -10.15
C CYS A 60 2.78 2.33 -8.75
N SER A 61 1.92 1.32 -8.59
CA SER A 61 1.28 1.04 -7.31
C SER A 61 2.26 0.62 -6.22
N ALA A 62 3.26 -0.21 -6.55
CA ALA A 62 4.31 -0.59 -5.60
C ALA A 62 5.13 0.62 -5.16
N GLU A 63 5.47 1.52 -6.09
CA GLU A 63 6.23 2.73 -5.76
C GLU A 63 5.42 3.70 -4.90
N CYS A 64 4.14 3.88 -5.23
CA CYS A 64 3.22 4.66 -4.40
C CYS A 64 3.20 4.16 -2.94
N ILE A 65 3.13 2.84 -2.74
CA ILE A 65 3.17 2.22 -1.40
C ILE A 65 4.52 2.45 -0.71
N ARG A 66 5.65 2.36 -1.42
CA ARG A 66 6.97 2.66 -0.84
C ARG A 66 7.06 4.11 -0.38
N VAL A 67 6.57 5.05 -1.18
CA VAL A 67 6.49 6.47 -0.83
C VAL A 67 5.68 6.67 0.45
N LEU A 68 4.49 6.07 0.55
CA LEU A 68 3.66 6.14 1.77
C LEU A 68 4.35 5.54 2.98
N GLY A 69 4.97 4.37 2.81
CA GLY A 69 5.79 3.73 3.83
C GLY A 69 6.89 4.65 4.33
N SER A 70 7.68 5.22 3.43
CA SER A 70 8.78 6.15 3.77
C SER A 70 8.26 7.42 4.47
N ARG A 71 7.14 7.98 3.97
CA ARG A 71 6.51 9.18 4.52
C ARG A 71 6.00 8.98 5.95
N PHE A 72 5.40 7.83 6.25
CA PHE A 72 4.73 7.58 7.52
C PHE A 72 5.51 6.67 8.48
N ARG A 73 6.66 6.10 8.09
CA ARG A 73 7.47 5.20 8.94
C ARG A 73 7.86 5.78 10.30
N VAL A 74 7.99 7.11 10.40
CA VAL A 74 8.27 7.81 11.66
C VAL A 74 7.16 7.61 12.72
N LYS A 75 5.99 7.11 12.34
CA LYS A 75 4.90 6.75 13.27
C LYS A 75 4.91 5.26 13.64
N CYS A 76 5.87 4.48 13.14
CA CYS A 76 5.98 3.03 13.25
C CYS A 76 7.23 2.57 14.02
N TYR A 77 7.70 3.35 15.01
CA TYR A 77 8.88 2.99 15.80
C TYR A 77 8.78 1.56 16.38
N GLY A 78 9.90 0.83 16.31
CA GLY A 78 10.01 -0.54 16.80
C GLY A 78 9.40 -1.61 15.90
N LYS A 79 8.92 -1.25 14.69
CA LYS A 79 8.41 -2.20 13.70
C LYS A 79 9.45 -2.46 12.62
N SER A 80 9.47 -3.66 12.05
CA SER A 80 10.30 -3.95 10.88
C SER A 80 9.78 -3.18 9.66
N ASP A 81 10.60 -3.07 8.61
CA ASP A 81 10.18 -2.37 7.39
C ASP A 81 8.97 -3.04 6.73
N CYS A 82 8.92 -4.39 6.72
CA CYS A 82 7.80 -5.14 6.16
C CYS A 82 6.51 -4.90 6.96
N GLU A 83 6.58 -4.91 8.30
CA GLU A 83 5.43 -4.59 9.15
C GLU A 83 4.99 -3.14 8.95
N THR A 84 5.95 -2.22 8.87
CA THR A 84 5.71 -0.79 8.65
C THR A 84 4.94 -0.56 7.35
N LEU A 85 5.42 -1.11 6.23
CA LEU A 85 4.75 -0.99 4.93
C LEU A 85 3.35 -1.61 4.95
N ALA A 86 3.21 -2.84 5.46
CA ALA A 86 1.93 -3.53 5.48
C ALA A 86 0.89 -2.77 6.32
N ARG A 87 1.28 -2.26 7.49
CA ARG A 87 0.34 -1.57 8.38
C ARG A 87 0.00 -0.18 7.89
N ILE A 88 0.94 0.55 7.29
CA ILE A 88 0.67 1.85 6.65
C ILE A 88 -0.25 1.69 5.44
N HIS A 89 -0.08 0.61 4.67
CA HIS A 89 -0.96 0.32 3.54
C HIS A 89 -2.39 0.02 3.98
N ASP A 90 -2.58 -0.78 5.03
CA ASP A 90 -3.92 -1.16 5.50
C ASP A 90 -4.63 -0.04 6.28
N GLY A 91 -3.89 0.74 7.09
CA GLY A 91 -4.44 1.74 8.01
C GLY A 91 -4.02 3.18 7.76
N GLY A 92 -3.37 3.47 6.63
CA GLY A 92 -2.85 4.80 6.31
C GLY A 92 -1.79 5.30 7.31
N ALA A 93 -1.70 6.63 7.46
CA ALA A 93 -0.63 7.28 8.21
C ALA A 93 -0.49 6.83 9.68
N ASN A 94 -1.56 6.34 10.30
CA ASN A 94 -1.57 5.87 11.69
C ASN A 94 -1.69 4.34 11.80
N GLY A 95 -1.54 3.60 10.70
CA GLY A 95 -1.79 2.16 10.65
C GLY A 95 -0.97 1.36 11.67
N CYS A 96 0.28 1.75 11.96
CA CYS A 96 1.09 1.09 13.00
C CYS A 96 0.59 1.28 14.45
N ARG A 97 -0.30 2.24 14.68
CA ARG A 97 -0.94 2.48 16.00
C ARG A 97 -2.32 1.85 16.08
N ASP A 98 -2.97 1.59 14.95
CA ASP A 98 -4.25 0.89 14.90
C ASP A 98 -4.05 -0.62 15.05
N ARG A 99 -4.61 -1.21 16.11
CA ARG A 99 -4.52 -2.66 16.37
C ARG A 99 -5.19 -3.49 15.28
N ASN A 100 -6.18 -2.96 14.57
CA ASN A 100 -6.91 -3.68 13.53
C ASN A 100 -6.01 -4.07 12.36
N THR A 101 -4.96 -3.29 12.07
CA THR A 101 -4.02 -3.58 10.98
C THR A 101 -3.06 -4.74 11.29
N ALA A 102 -3.03 -5.23 12.53
CA ALA A 102 -2.20 -6.37 12.92
C ALA A 102 -2.64 -7.67 12.21
N PHE A 103 -3.94 -7.82 11.91
CA PHE A 103 -4.46 -8.97 11.18
C PHE A 103 -3.96 -8.98 9.73
N TYR A 104 -4.00 -7.83 9.07
CA TYR A 104 -3.46 -7.68 7.72
C TYR A 104 -1.94 -7.94 7.70
N TRP A 105 -1.19 -7.36 8.64
CA TRP A 105 0.23 -7.64 8.79
C TRP A 105 0.52 -9.14 8.94
N LYS A 106 -0.20 -9.84 9.83
CA LYS A 106 -0.04 -11.28 10.03
C LYS A 106 -0.21 -12.03 8.70
N LYS A 107 -1.27 -11.73 7.93
CA LYS A 107 -1.51 -12.32 6.61
C LYS A 107 -0.34 -12.07 5.65
N VAL A 108 0.15 -10.84 5.56
CA VAL A 108 1.29 -10.48 4.70
C VAL A 108 2.56 -11.21 5.11
N ARG A 109 2.86 -11.25 6.42
CA ARG A 109 4.03 -11.94 6.97
C ARG A 109 3.99 -13.43 6.68
N ASP A 110 2.84 -14.05 6.83
CA ASP A 110 2.67 -15.49 6.61
C ASP A 110 2.85 -15.85 5.12
N ILE A 111 2.48 -14.96 4.19
CA ILE A 111 2.75 -15.11 2.74
C ILE A 111 4.23 -14.83 2.39
N CYS A 112 4.81 -13.76 2.93
CA CYS A 112 6.16 -13.30 2.58
C CYS A 112 7.27 -14.14 3.25
N GLY A 113 6.97 -14.76 4.39
CA GLY A 113 7.92 -15.59 5.15
C GLY A 113 9.18 -14.82 5.55
N ALA A 114 10.33 -15.48 5.41
CA ALA A 114 11.63 -14.93 5.79
C ALA A 114 12.05 -13.68 4.99
N SER A 115 11.46 -13.46 3.81
CA SER A 115 11.76 -12.28 2.99
C SER A 115 11.35 -10.96 3.66
N CYS A 116 10.37 -10.98 4.57
CA CYS A 116 9.97 -9.81 5.34
C CYS A 116 11.03 -9.32 6.35
N ASN A 117 12.09 -10.09 6.59
CA ASN A 117 13.18 -9.68 7.49
C ASN A 117 14.24 -8.82 6.79
N LYS A 118 14.18 -8.71 5.46
CA LYS A 118 15.12 -7.89 4.70
C LYS A 118 14.78 -6.40 4.87
N PRO A 119 15.78 -5.53 5.06
CA PRO A 119 15.56 -4.09 5.00
C PRO A 119 14.95 -3.69 3.65
N ILE A 120 13.95 -2.82 3.68
CA ILE A 120 13.28 -2.28 2.48
C ILE A 120 13.61 -0.80 2.35
N PHE A 121 13.66 -0.06 3.45
CA PHE A 121 14.06 1.33 3.43
C PHE A 121 15.58 1.41 3.54
N VAL A 122 16.25 1.72 2.42
CA VAL A 122 17.69 1.98 2.43
C VAL A 122 17.94 3.26 3.23
N ARG A 123 18.87 3.22 4.18
CA ARG A 123 19.39 4.42 4.83
C ARG A 123 20.44 5.00 3.90
N HIS A 124 20.14 6.14 3.28
CA HIS A 124 21.15 6.98 2.66
C HIS A 124 21.86 7.79 3.74
#